data_AF-A0A3A4VHA9-F1
#
_entry.id   AF-A0A3A4VHA9-F1
#
_cell.length_a   1.000
_cell.length_b   1.000
_cell.length_c   1.000
_cell.angle_alpha   90.00
_cell.angle_beta   90.00
_cell.angle_gamma   90.00
#
_symmetry.space_group_name_H-M   'P 1'
#
loop_
_entity.id
_entity.type
_entity.pdbx_description
1 polymer ?
#
loop_
_entity_poly.entity_id
_entity_poly.type
_entity_poly.pdbx_seq_one_letter_code
_entity_poly.pdbx_strand_id
1 'polypeptide(L)' 'MSKLRWVPWVSGVILILNFFILRAYGDTLQSTHLFIVRGTVFYPLAWLNLILGVVLISLLIYERAARKRK' A
#
# COMPACT_ATOMS: atom_id res chain seq x y z
N MET A 1 14.80 -17.72 15.06
CA MET A 1 14.69 -16.81 13.89
C MET A 1 13.28 -16.83 13.23
N SER A 2 12.19 -16.91 14.00
CA SER A 2 10.82 -17.22 13.48
C SER A 2 9.79 -16.09 13.63
N LYS A 3 10.04 -15.04 14.43
CA LYS A 3 9.04 -14.00 14.73
C LYS A 3 8.88 -12.94 13.63
N LEU A 4 9.89 -12.72 12.76
CA LEU A 4 9.85 -11.65 11.76
C LEU A 4 9.23 -12.03 10.40
N ARG A 5 8.90 -13.30 10.13
CA ARG A 5 8.36 -13.71 8.81
C ARG A 5 7.01 -13.09 8.47
N TRP A 6 6.25 -12.67 9.49
CA TRP A 6 4.93 -12.06 9.33
C TRP A 6 5.01 -10.55 9.07
N VAL A 7 6.10 -9.89 9.49
CA VAL A 7 6.29 -8.44 9.35
C VAL A 7 6.09 -7.98 7.91
N PRO A 8 6.74 -8.55 6.88
CA PRO A 8 6.59 -8.05 5.51
C PRO A 8 5.19 -8.30 4.93
N TRP A 9 4.48 -9.35 5.38
CA TRP A 9 3.09 -9.57 5.02
C TRP A 9 2.17 -8.50 5.62
N VAL A 10 2.35 -8.23 6.92
CA VAL A 10 1.59 -7.20 7.63
C VAL A 10 1.88 -5.82 7.02
N SER A 11 3.13 -5.50 6.71
CA SER A 11 3.50 -4.26 6.02
C SER A 11 2.81 -4.14 4.65
N GLY A 12 2.76 -5.21 3.86
CA GLY A 12 2.07 -5.21 2.56
C GLY A 12 0.57 -4.91 2.70
N VAL A 13 -0.09 -5.53 3.68
CA VAL A 13 -1.50 -5.28 3.97
C VAL A 13 -1.73 -3.84 4.45
N ILE A 14 -0.86 -3.33 5.34
CA ILE A 14 -0.93 -1.94 5.83
C ILE A 14 -0.79 -0.94 4.67
N LEU A 15 0.13 -1.18 3.73
CA LEU A 15 0.30 -0.33 2.55
C LEU A 15 -0.97 -0.30 1.68
N ILE A 16 -1.60 -1.44 1.46
CA ILE A 16 -2.86 -1.52 0.72
C ILE A 16 -4.01 -0.83 1.48
N LEU A 17 -4.12 -1.03 2.80
CA LEU A 17 -5.13 -0.34 3.61
C LEU A 17 -4.92 1.18 3.61
N ASN A 18 -3.67 1.64 3.64
CA ASN A 18 -3.33 3.05 3.54
C ASN A 18 -3.85 3.67 2.24
N PHE A 19 -3.83 2.96 1.11
CA PHE A 19 -4.44 3.46 -0.13
C PHE A 19 -5.92 3.81 0.06
N PHE A 20 -6.71 2.93 0.69
CA PHE A 20 -8.13 3.18 0.91
C PHE A 20 -8.36 4.34 1.87
N ILE A 21 -7.56 4.43 2.95
CA ILE A 21 -7.65 5.51 3.93
C ILE A 21 -7.31 6.85 3.25
N LEU A 22 -6.16 6.96 2.58
CA LEU A 22 -5.74 8.18 1.89
C LEU A 22 -6.74 8.61 0.80
N ARG A 23 -7.33 7.65 0.08
CA ARG A 23 -8.37 7.94 -0.91
C ARG A 23 -9.64 8.46 -0.25
N ALA A 24 -10.12 7.82 0.81
CA ALA A 24 -11.30 8.27 1.55
C ALA A 24 -11.09 9.66 2.15
N TYR A 25 -9.93 9.92 2.77
CA TYR A 25 -9.56 11.25 3.27
C TYR A 25 -9.51 12.28 2.13
N GLY A 26 -8.88 11.94 1.00
CA GLY A 26 -8.88 12.78 -0.19
C GLY A 26 -10.29 13.11 -0.67
N ASP A 27 -11.18 12.13 -0.70
CA ASP A 27 -12.56 12.29 -1.16
C ASP A 27 -13.40 13.14 -0.17
N THR A 28 -13.11 13.09 1.13
CA THR A 28 -13.75 13.97 2.13
C THR A 28 -13.29 15.43 2.05
N LEU A 29 -12.13 15.70 1.45
CA LEU A 29 -11.63 17.05 1.18
C LEU A 29 -12.35 17.62 -0.07
N GLN A 30 -13.65 17.90 0.06
CA GLN A 30 -14.49 18.45 -1.01
C GLN A 30 -14.39 19.97 -1.20
N SER A 31 -13.77 20.71 -0.27
CA SER A 31 -13.62 22.16 -0.41
C SER A 31 -12.70 22.51 -1.58
N THR A 32 -13.13 23.43 -2.44
CA THR A 32 -12.45 23.89 -3.66
C THR A 32 -10.99 24.31 -3.44
N HIS A 33 -10.66 24.85 -2.27
CA HIS A 33 -9.30 25.25 -1.89
C HIS A 33 -8.34 24.06 -1.63
N LEU A 34 -8.87 22.87 -1.37
CA LEU A 34 -8.10 21.65 -1.09
C LEU A 34 -8.03 20.71 -2.29
N PHE A 35 -8.62 21.08 -3.43
CA PHE A 35 -8.60 20.30 -4.67
C PHE A 35 -7.18 20.05 -5.18
N ILE A 36 -6.30 21.05 -5.08
CA ILE A 36 -4.89 20.93 -5.45
C ILE A 36 -4.22 19.88 -4.56
N VAL A 37 -4.38 19.98 -3.25
CA VAL A 37 -3.78 19.04 -2.28
C VAL A 37 -4.32 17.62 -2.49
N ARG A 38 -5.62 17.48 -2.81
CA ARG A 38 -6.23 16.18 -3.15
C ARG A 38 -5.54 15.53 -4.36
N GLY A 39 -5.37 16.30 -5.44
CA GLY A 39 -4.80 15.82 -6.70
C GLY A 39 -3.29 15.63 -6.69
N THR A 40 -2.54 16.45 -5.96
CA THR A 40 -1.07 16.44 -5.99
C THR A 40 -0.44 15.69 -4.83
N VAL A 41 -1.14 15.54 -3.70
CA VAL A 41 -0.61 14.90 -2.50
C VAL A 41 -1.37 13.60 -2.21
N PHE A 42 -2.68 13.68 -1.92
CA PHE A 42 -3.44 12.53 -1.44
C PHE A 42 -3.55 11.39 -2.46
N TYR A 43 -3.98 11.66 -3.69
CA TYR A 43 -4.12 10.60 -4.69
C TYR A 43 -2.78 10.00 -5.12
N PRO A 44 -1.73 10.77 -5.43
CA PRO A 44 -0.43 10.20 -5.79
C PRO A 44 0.17 9.35 -4.67
N LEU A 45 0.11 9.82 -3.42
CA LEU A 45 0.57 9.06 -2.26
C LEU A 45 -0.26 7.81 -2.01
N ALA A 46 -1.58 7.87 -2.20
CA ALA A 46 -2.43 6.69 -2.12
C ALA A 46 -1.97 5.64 -3.14
N TRP A 47 -1.90 6.00 -4.42
CA TRP A 47 -1.53 5.08 -5.50
C TRP A 47 -0.11 4.53 -5.31
N LEU A 48 0.82 5.33 -4.80
CA LEU A 48 2.18 4.88 -4.49
C LEU A 48 2.18 3.82 -3.38
N ASN A 49 1.40 4.02 -2.31
CA ASN A 49 1.22 3.01 -1.27
C ASN A 49 0.62 1.72 -1.82
N LEU A 50 -0.35 1.80 -2.73
CA LEU A 50 -0.95 0.63 -3.36
C LEU A 50 0.09 -0.14 -4.19
N ILE A 51 0.85 0.55 -5.04
CA ILE A 51 1.90 -0.07 -5.87
C ILE A 51 2.93 -0.77 -4.98
N LEU A 52 3.43 -0.09 -3.95
CA LEU A 52 4.39 -0.67 -3.01
C LEU A 52 3.82 -1.88 -2.28
N GLY A 53 2.58 -1.81 -1.81
CA GLY A 53 1.90 -2.93 -1.13
C GLY A 53 1.74 -4.14 -2.05
N VAL A 54 1.27 -3.93 -3.27
CA VAL A 54 1.07 -5.01 -4.27
C VAL A 54 2.40 -5.63 -4.68
N VAL A 55 3.42 -4.82 -4.97
CA VAL A 55 4.76 -5.31 -5.34
C VAL A 55 5.36 -6.12 -4.20
N LEU A 56 5.28 -5.64 -2.96
CA LEU A 56 5.81 -6.34 -1.79
C LEU A 56 5.12 -7.70 -1.61
N ILE A 57 3.79 -7.76 -1.66
CA ILE A 57 3.05 -9.02 -1.55
C ILE A 57 3.39 -9.96 -2.71
N SER A 58 3.50 -9.45 -3.93
CA SER A 58 3.86 -10.26 -5.11
C SER A 58 5.25 -10.88 -4.96
N LEU A 59 6.23 -10.12 -4.49
CA LEU A 59 7.57 -10.63 -4.20
C LEU A 59 7.56 -11.70 -3.09
N LEU A 60 6.77 -11.51 -2.04
CA LEU A 60 6.63 -12.51 -0.96
C LEU A 60 6.01 -13.82 -1.45
N ILE A 61 5.00 -13.73 -2.33
CA ILE A 61 4.40 -14.90 -2.98
C ILE A 61 5.42 -15.59 -3.87
N TYR A 62 6.16 -14.82 -4.68
CA TYR A 62 7.19 -15.36 -5.56
C TYR A 62 8.30 -16.08 -4.78
N GLU A 63 8.85 -15.46 -3.73
CA GLU A 63 9.82 -16.12 -2.85
C GLU A 63 9.28 -17.42 -2.24
N ARG A 64 8.02 -17.42 -1.82
CA ARG A 64 7.39 -18.60 -1.23
C ARG A 64 7.22 -19.72 -2.25
N ALA A 65 6.87 -19.38 -3.49
CA ALA A 65 6.77 -20.33 -4.59
C ALA A 65 8.15 -20.86 -5.01
N ALA A 66 9.16 -20.00 -5.11
CA ALA A 66 10.53 -20.38 -5.43
C ALA A 66 11.14 -21.31 -4.37
N ARG A 67 10.89 -21.04 -3.08
CA ARG A 67 11.32 -21.93 -1.98
C ARG A 67 10.63 -23.30 -1.97
N LYS A 68 9.46 -23.46 -2.61
CA LYS A 68 8.77 -24.75 -2.74
C LYS A 68 9.25 -25.58 -3.92
N ARG A 69 9.95 -24.97 -4.89
CA ARG A 69 10.49 -25.65 -6.08
C ARG A 69 11.91 -26.19 -5.89
N LYS A 70 12.62 -25.72 -4.87
CA LYS A 70 13.88 -26.27 -4.39
C LYS A 70 13.62 -27.33 -3.33
#